data_AF-A0A640S7T0-F1
#
_entry.id   AF-A0A640S7T0-F1
#
_cell.length_a   1.000
_cell.length_b   1.000
_cell.length_c   1.000
_cell.angle_alpha   90.00
_cell.angle_beta   90.00
_cell.angle_gamma   90.00
#
_symmetry.space_group_name_H-M   'P 1'
#
loop_
_entity.id
_entity.type
_entity.pdbx_description
1 polymer ?
#
loop_
_entity_poly.entity_id
_entity_poly.type
_entity_poly.pdbx_seq_one_letter_code
_entity_poly.pdbx_strand_id
1 'polypeptide(L)'
;MGGGSRPRWAWWVSAWYVVGFAEGAGAHAYFVVTGGLRAYDYAPGATQLLFHGLLVLDPLVVALVARGRAGGPLLAAVVMVADMLANWWVRWDAVLADPVAHLRPVGLSTITVFGVFVLATAFPLHRALVSSGQQHRRTPEAESDP
;
A
#
# COMPACT_ATOMS: atom_id res chain seq x y z
N MET A 1 31.84 0.46 11.73
CA MET A 1 30.36 0.60 11.68
C MET A 1 30.00 1.10 10.28
N GLY A 2 29.61 0.22 9.37
CA GLY A 2 29.39 0.58 7.96
C GLY A 2 28.48 -0.40 7.25
N GLY A 3 27.35 -0.75 7.86
CA GLY A 3 26.28 -1.47 7.17
C GLY A 3 25.52 -0.48 6.30
N GLY A 4 25.33 -0.80 5.01
CA GLY A 4 24.62 0.03 4.03
C GLY A 4 23.20 0.37 4.49
N SER A 5 23.07 1.44 5.26
CA SER A 5 21.79 1.96 5.72
C SER A 5 21.03 2.49 4.52
N ARG A 6 19.82 1.96 4.31
CA ARG A 6 18.86 2.49 3.32
C ARG A 6 18.76 4.02 3.48
N PRO A 7 18.65 4.79 2.38
CA PRO A 7 18.47 6.23 2.47
C PRO A 7 17.34 6.58 3.45
N ARG A 8 17.54 7.55 4.34
CA ARG A 8 16.55 7.88 5.38
C ARG A 8 15.16 8.18 4.81
N TRP A 9 15.10 8.84 3.64
CA TRP A 9 13.83 9.09 2.95
C TRP A 9 13.13 7.78 2.54
N ALA A 10 13.86 6.79 2.02
CA ALA A 10 13.29 5.53 1.57
C ALA A 10 12.74 4.71 2.76
N TRP A 11 13.41 4.81 3.91
CA TRP A 11 12.92 4.24 5.16
C TRP A 11 11.59 4.90 5.59
N TRP A 12 11.52 6.23 5.62
CA TRP A 12 10.29 6.95 5.98
C TRP A 12 9.14 6.66 5.02
N VAL A 13 9.39 6.66 3.71
CA VAL A 13 8.37 6.30 2.71
C VAL A 13 7.90 4.86 2.93
N SER A 14 8.82 3.92 3.18
CA SER A 14 8.45 2.53 3.50
C SER A 14 7.61 2.43 4.76
N ALA A 15 7.93 3.22 5.80
CA ALA A 15 7.15 3.25 7.03
C ALA A 15 5.72 3.77 6.79
N TRP A 16 5.56 4.82 5.98
CA TRP A 16 4.23 5.32 5.58
C TRP A 16 3.42 4.28 4.81
N TYR A 17 4.05 3.52 3.91
CA TYR A 17 3.39 2.39 3.23
C TYR A 17 2.92 1.37 4.25
N VAL A 18 3.79 0.95 5.17
CA VAL A 18 3.46 -0.05 6.19
C VAL A 18 2.27 0.41 7.04
N VAL A 19 2.27 1.66 7.50
CA VAL A 19 1.18 2.20 8.33
C VAL A 19 -0.12 2.25 7.55
N GLY A 20 -0.13 2.84 6.34
CA GLY A 20 -1.37 3.00 5.58
C GLY A 20 -1.98 1.68 5.11
N PHE A 21 -1.16 0.73 4.64
CA PHE A 21 -1.67 -0.60 4.28
C PHE A 21 -2.09 -1.41 5.52
N ALA A 22 -1.42 -1.27 6.67
CA ALA A 22 -1.87 -1.93 7.90
C ALA A 22 -3.21 -1.35 8.41
N GLU A 23 -3.40 -0.03 8.30
CA GLU A 23 -4.68 0.62 8.58
C GLU A 23 -5.78 0.08 7.65
N GLY A 24 -5.53 0.04 6.33
CA GLY A 24 -6.45 -0.53 5.33
C GLY A 24 -6.84 -1.97 5.65
N ALA A 25 -5.84 -2.82 5.92
CA ALA A 25 -6.07 -4.20 6.34
C ALA A 25 -6.95 -4.28 7.61
N GLY A 26 -6.71 -3.39 8.59
CA GLY A 26 -7.51 -3.29 9.80
C GLY A 26 -8.96 -2.89 9.52
N ALA A 27 -9.19 -1.95 8.61
CA ALA A 27 -10.52 -1.55 8.19
C ALA A 27 -11.26 -2.70 7.48
N HIS A 28 -10.60 -3.39 6.55
CA HIS A 28 -11.20 -4.54 5.87
C HIS A 28 -11.49 -5.70 6.81
N ALA A 29 -10.58 -5.97 7.75
CA ALA A 29 -10.78 -6.97 8.80
C ALA A 29 -11.98 -6.60 9.67
N TYR A 30 -12.11 -5.34 10.09
CA TYR A 30 -13.24 -4.86 10.87
C TYR A 30 -14.56 -5.12 10.13
N PHE A 31 -14.67 -4.70 8.86
CA PHE A 31 -15.89 -4.92 8.07
C PHE A 31 -16.23 -6.39 7.91
N VAL A 32 -15.25 -7.26 7.62
CA VAL A 32 -15.46 -8.70 7.49
C VAL A 32 -15.85 -9.34 8.82
N VAL A 33 -15.24 -8.95 9.93
CA VAL A 33 -15.59 -9.45 11.27
C VAL A 33 -17.02 -9.06 11.65
N THR A 34 -17.44 -7.82 11.33
CA THR A 34 -18.79 -7.34 11.69
C THR A 34 -19.89 -7.76 10.71
N GLY A 35 -19.56 -7.94 9.43
CA GLY A 35 -20.52 -8.17 8.35
C GLY A 35 -20.43 -9.55 7.69
N GLY A 36 -19.41 -10.35 8.02
CA GLY A 36 -19.14 -11.65 7.40
C GLY A 36 -18.91 -11.54 5.89
N LEU A 37 -19.37 -12.55 5.14
CA LEU A 37 -19.32 -12.55 3.68
C LEU A 37 -20.16 -11.43 3.03
N ARG A 38 -21.07 -10.83 3.80
CA ARG A 38 -21.97 -9.76 3.35
C ARG A 38 -21.43 -8.36 3.62
N ALA A 39 -20.19 -8.25 4.10
CA ALA A 39 -19.55 -6.99 4.47
C ALA A 39 -19.60 -5.92 3.36
N TYR A 40 -19.61 -6.35 2.10
CA TYR A 40 -19.56 -5.47 0.93
C TYR A 40 -20.75 -5.63 -0.01
N ASP A 41 -21.89 -6.16 0.44
CA ASP A 41 -23.08 -6.41 -0.40
C ASP A 41 -23.59 -5.18 -1.17
N TYR A 42 -23.24 -3.98 -0.72
CA TYR A 42 -23.56 -2.72 -1.39
C TYR A 42 -22.79 -2.50 -2.71
N ALA A 43 -21.71 -3.24 -2.97
CA ALA A 43 -20.84 -3.05 -4.12
C ALA A 43 -21.10 -4.11 -5.22
N PRO A 44 -20.73 -3.85 -6.49
CA PRO A 44 -20.76 -4.87 -7.54
C PRO A 44 -19.82 -6.04 -7.22
N GLY A 45 -20.14 -7.25 -7.70
CA GLY A 45 -19.43 -8.48 -7.31
C GLY A 45 -17.91 -8.45 -7.48
N ALA A 46 -17.39 -7.84 -8.55
CA ALA A 46 -15.94 -7.68 -8.73
C ALA A 46 -15.29 -6.81 -7.64
N THR A 47 -15.96 -5.72 -7.25
CA THR A 47 -15.52 -4.84 -6.16
C THR A 47 -15.62 -5.54 -4.81
N GLN A 48 -16.65 -6.36 -4.59
CA GLN A 48 -16.74 -7.18 -3.37
C GLN A 48 -15.57 -8.15 -3.24
N LEU A 49 -15.24 -8.85 -4.33
CA LEU A 49 -14.13 -9.79 -4.36
C LEU A 49 -12.80 -9.06 -4.09
N LEU A 50 -12.62 -7.88 -4.68
CA LEU A 50 -11.46 -7.04 -4.41
C LEU A 50 -11.38 -6.66 -2.93
N PHE A 51 -12.44 -6.10 -2.33
CA PHE A 51 -12.42 -5.68 -0.93
C PHE A 51 -12.20 -6.84 0.05
N HIS A 52 -12.71 -8.03 -0.24
CA HIS A 52 -12.33 -9.23 0.52
C HIS A 52 -10.86 -9.60 0.29
N GLY A 53 -10.38 -9.51 -0.95
CA GLY A 53 -8.98 -9.77 -1.30
C GLY A 53 -7.98 -8.84 -0.64
N LEU A 54 -8.37 -7.59 -0.34
CA LEU A 54 -7.53 -6.61 0.38
C LEU A 54 -7.13 -7.09 1.78
N LEU A 55 -7.95 -7.93 2.42
CA LEU A 55 -7.59 -8.60 3.67
C LEU A 55 -6.28 -9.42 3.58
N VAL A 56 -5.93 -9.87 2.37
CA VAL A 56 -4.69 -10.61 2.09
C VAL A 56 -3.65 -9.72 1.40
N LEU A 57 -4.07 -8.90 0.44
CA LEU A 57 -3.17 -8.07 -0.35
C LEU A 57 -2.49 -6.99 0.49
N ASP A 58 -3.20 -6.36 1.43
CA ASP A 58 -2.64 -5.30 2.27
C ASP A 58 -1.54 -5.82 3.21
N PRO A 59 -1.76 -6.92 3.99
CA PRO A 59 -0.68 -7.52 4.77
C PRO A 59 0.49 -8.02 3.91
N LEU A 60 0.23 -8.48 2.69
CA LEU A 60 1.29 -8.88 1.77
C LEU A 60 2.15 -7.67 1.38
N VAL A 61 1.55 -6.54 1.02
CA VAL A 61 2.27 -5.28 0.74
C VAL A 61 3.09 -4.87 1.96
N VAL A 62 2.48 -4.84 3.16
CA VAL A 62 3.17 -4.54 4.43
C VAL A 62 4.39 -5.43 4.59
N ALA A 63 4.22 -6.74 4.42
CA ALA A 63 5.26 -7.72 4.63
C ALA A 63 6.41 -7.61 3.61
N LEU A 64 6.11 -7.28 2.35
CA LEU A 64 7.12 -7.06 1.31
C LEU A 64 7.90 -5.77 1.56
N VAL A 65 7.21 -4.68 1.89
CA VAL A 65 7.82 -3.36 2.12
C VAL A 65 8.61 -3.33 3.42
N ALA A 66 8.11 -3.91 4.51
CA ALA A 66 8.83 -4.01 5.78
C ALA A 66 10.14 -4.80 5.64
N ARG A 67 10.13 -5.87 4.84
CA ARG A 67 11.34 -6.63 4.48
C ARG A 67 12.23 -5.88 3.48
N GLY A 68 11.77 -4.77 2.92
CA GLY A 68 12.42 -3.97 1.89
C GLY A 68 12.66 -4.73 0.59
N ARG A 69 11.71 -5.58 0.21
CA ARG A 69 11.73 -6.25 -1.09
C ARG A 69 11.34 -5.25 -2.17
N ALA A 70 12.14 -5.18 -3.23
CA ALA A 70 11.91 -4.23 -4.33
C ALA A 70 10.52 -4.35 -4.98
N GLY A 71 9.93 -5.56 -5.02
CA GLY A 71 8.57 -5.74 -5.56
C GLY A 71 7.45 -5.15 -4.71
N GLY A 72 7.69 -4.86 -3.41
CA GLY A 72 6.67 -4.34 -2.49
C GLY A 72 6.02 -3.04 -2.96
N PRO A 73 6.80 -1.99 -3.30
CA PRO A 73 6.25 -0.73 -3.81
C PRO A 73 5.44 -0.86 -5.11
N LEU A 74 5.79 -1.79 -6.00
CA LEU A 74 5.03 -2.00 -7.24
C LEU A 74 3.71 -2.69 -6.96
N LEU A 75 3.70 -3.72 -6.10
CA LEU A 75 2.47 -4.36 -5.66
C LEU A 75 1.57 -3.33 -4.95
N ALA A 76 2.14 -2.51 -4.07
CA ALA A 76 1.44 -1.44 -3.39
C ALA A 76 0.73 -0.51 -4.38
N ALA A 77 1.41 -0.08 -5.45
CA ALA A 77 0.80 0.76 -6.48
C ALA A 77 -0.38 0.06 -7.17
N VAL A 78 -0.24 -1.21 -7.56
CA VAL A 78 -1.33 -1.97 -8.21
C VAL A 78 -2.54 -2.10 -7.29
N VAL A 79 -2.31 -2.52 -6.04
CA VAL A 79 -3.37 -2.67 -5.04
C VAL A 79 -4.07 -1.33 -4.79
N MET A 80 -3.30 -0.26 -4.65
CA MET A 80 -3.82 1.09 -4.40
C MET A 80 -4.65 1.63 -5.56
N VAL A 81 -4.24 1.41 -6.81
CA VAL A 81 -5.07 1.79 -7.98
C VAL A 81 -6.40 1.06 -7.95
N ALA A 82 -6.38 -0.27 -7.74
CA ALA A 82 -7.59 -1.07 -7.73
C ALA A 82 -8.54 -0.62 -6.61
N ASP A 83 -8.02 -0.45 -5.39
CA ASP A 83 -8.80 -0.06 -4.22
C ASP A 83 -9.38 1.36 -4.37
N MET A 84 -8.56 2.32 -4.83
CA MET A 84 -9.01 3.69 -5.09
C MET A 84 -10.12 3.72 -6.14
N LEU A 85 -9.95 3.04 -7.28
CA LEU A 85 -10.96 2.99 -8.33
C LEU A 85 -12.26 2.36 -7.84
N ALA A 86 -12.17 1.27 -7.07
CA ALA A 86 -13.34 0.62 -6.48
C ALA A 86 -14.08 1.53 -5.50
N ASN A 87 -13.37 2.23 -4.62
CA ASN A 87 -13.96 3.18 -3.68
C ASN A 87 -14.62 4.36 -4.40
N TRP A 88 -13.97 4.92 -5.42
CA TRP A 88 -14.52 6.00 -6.23
C TRP A 88 -15.76 5.55 -7.01
N TRP A 89 -15.73 4.35 -7.60
CA TRP A 89 -16.88 3.79 -8.32
C TRP A 89 -18.11 3.63 -7.43
N VAL A 90 -17.94 3.01 -6.26
CA VAL A 90 -19.03 2.79 -5.30
C VAL A 90 -19.60 4.12 -4.77
N ARG A 91 -18.74 5.13 -4.57
CA ARG A 91 -19.13 6.41 -3.98
C ARG A 91 -19.54 7.46 -5.02
N TRP A 92 -19.47 7.17 -6.31
CA TRP A 92 -19.59 8.17 -7.38
C TRP A 92 -20.85 9.02 -7.27
N ASP A 93 -22.01 8.38 -7.13
CA ASP A 93 -23.31 9.06 -7.04
C ASP A 93 -23.40 9.92 -5.77
N ALA A 94 -22.84 9.44 -4.65
CA ALA A 94 -22.81 10.18 -3.40
C ALA A 94 -21.88 11.41 -3.47
N VAL A 95 -20.75 11.29 -4.17
CA VAL A 95 -19.82 12.40 -4.41
C VAL A 95 -20.48 13.48 -5.28
N LEU A 96 -21.22 13.09 -6.32
CA LEU A 96 -21.93 14.05 -7.17
C LEU A 96 -23.07 14.75 -6.41
N ALA A 97 -23.72 14.05 -5.48
CA ALA A 97 -24.80 14.61 -4.68
C ALA A 97 -24.30 15.62 -3.62
N ASP A 98 -23.16 15.35 -2.96
CA ASP A 98 -22.55 16.26 -1.99
C ASP A 98 -21.01 16.17 -2.04
N PRO A 99 -20.35 17.01 -2.85
CA PRO A 99 -18.89 17.01 -2.99
C PRO A 99 -18.17 17.45 -1.70
N VAL A 100 -18.79 18.34 -0.92
CA VAL A 100 -18.14 18.96 0.25
C VAL A 100 -18.09 17.98 1.42
N ALA A 101 -19.10 17.11 1.57
CA ALA A 101 -19.06 16.03 2.55
C ALA A 101 -17.86 15.09 2.38
N HIS A 102 -17.35 14.95 1.16
CA HIS A 102 -16.24 14.06 0.81
C HIS A 102 -14.85 14.71 0.98
N LEU A 103 -14.79 15.98 1.38
CA LEU A 103 -13.55 16.67 1.77
C LEU A 103 -13.14 16.43 3.23
N ARG A 104 -14.00 15.77 4.03
CA ARG A 104 -13.66 15.40 5.41
C ARG A 104 -12.48 14.42 5.38
N PRO A 105 -11.52 14.48 6.32
CA PRO A 105 -10.29 13.66 6.32
C PRO A 105 -10.55 12.21 6.76
N VAL A 106 -11.64 11.61 6.28
CA VAL A 106 -12.07 10.24 6.55
C VAL A 106 -12.64 9.64 5.26
N GLY A 107 -12.44 8.35 5.05
CA GLY A 107 -12.98 7.64 3.89
C GLY A 107 -12.27 8.04 2.58
N LEU A 108 -13.05 8.51 1.59
CA LEU A 108 -12.60 8.66 0.20
C LEU A 108 -11.45 9.66 0.01
N SER A 109 -11.40 10.73 0.80
CA SER A 109 -10.31 11.71 0.75
C SER A 109 -8.99 11.11 1.23
N THR A 110 -9.01 10.38 2.35
CA THR A 110 -7.83 9.76 2.98
C THR A 110 -7.21 8.73 2.04
N ILE A 111 -8.03 7.83 1.48
CA ILE A 111 -7.55 6.85 0.49
C ILE A 111 -7.02 7.53 -0.77
N THR A 112 -7.63 8.63 -1.23
CA THR A 112 -7.14 9.36 -2.41
C THR A 112 -5.79 10.02 -2.15
N VAL A 113 -5.61 10.69 -1.01
CA VAL A 113 -4.32 11.32 -0.65
C VAL A 113 -3.24 10.28 -0.47
N PHE A 114 -3.53 9.20 0.27
CA PHE A 114 -2.60 8.10 0.44
C PHE A 114 -2.29 7.41 -0.90
N GLY A 115 -3.28 7.27 -1.76
CA GLY A 115 -3.12 6.71 -3.09
C GLY A 115 -2.19 7.52 -3.97
N VAL A 116 -2.40 8.84 -4.05
CA VAL A 116 -1.49 9.75 -4.77
C VAL A 116 -0.07 9.65 -4.22
N PHE A 117 0.10 9.60 -2.90
CA PHE A 117 1.41 9.42 -2.27
C PHE A 117 2.08 8.11 -2.70
N VAL A 118 1.37 6.98 -2.65
CA VAL A 118 1.89 5.67 -3.06
C VAL A 118 2.25 5.67 -4.55
N LEU A 119 1.42 6.21 -5.42
CA LEU A 119 1.70 6.23 -6.86
C LEU A 119 2.89 7.11 -7.21
N ALA A 120 3.00 8.28 -6.57
CA ALA A 120 4.12 9.19 -6.77
C ALA A 120 5.46 8.62 -6.30
N THR A 121 5.45 7.77 -5.27
CA THR A 121 6.69 7.28 -4.63
C THR A 121 7.03 5.83 -4.94
N ALA A 122 6.12 5.05 -5.54
CA ALA A 122 6.31 3.62 -5.79
C ALA A 122 7.55 3.30 -6.63
N PHE A 123 7.70 3.96 -7.79
CA PHE A 123 8.84 3.72 -8.68
C PHE A 123 10.18 4.22 -8.09
N PRO A 124 10.27 5.45 -7.53
CA PRO A 124 11.46 5.89 -6.81
C PRO A 124 11.87 4.92 -5.69
N LEU A 125 10.91 4.46 -4.88
CA LEU A 125 11.17 3.54 -3.77
C LEU A 125 11.61 2.16 -4.28
N HIS A 126 10.97 1.62 -5.33
CA HIS A 126 11.40 0.38 -5.99
C HIS A 126 12.87 0.46 -6.39
N ARG A 127 13.28 1.52 -7.09
CA ARG A 127 14.67 1.71 -7.53
C ARG A 127 15.64 1.76 -6.35
N ALA A 128 15.31 2.49 -5.29
CA ALA A 128 16.15 2.59 -4.10
C ALA A 128 16.36 1.22 -3.41
N LEU A 129 15.32 0.39 -3.36
CA LEU A 129 15.40 -0.95 -2.78
C LEU A 129 16.20 -1.92 -3.65
N VAL A 130 16.08 -1.85 -4.98
CA VAL A 130 16.93 -2.61 -5.91
C VAL A 130 18.41 -2.27 -5.72
N SER A 131 18.75 -0.97 -5.69
CA SER A 131 20.13 -0.51 -5.50
C SER A 131 20.71 -0.95 -4.15
N SER A 132 19.92 -0.89 -3.09
CA SER A 132 20.34 -1.35 -1.76
C SER A 132 20.65 -2.85 -1.73
N GLY A 133 19.84 -3.67 -2.42
CA GLY A 133 20.07 -5.12 -2.50
C GLY A 133 21.34 -5.51 -3.28
N GLN A 134 21.68 -4.75 -4.33
CA GLN A 134 22.91 -4.96 -5.10
C GLN A 134 24.16 -4.61 -4.28
N GLN A 135 24.11 -3.54 -3.47
CA GLN A 135 25.23 -3.12 -2.64
C GLN A 135 25.56 -4.13 -1.53
N HIS A 136 24.54 -4.73 -0.91
CA HIS A 136 24.71 -5.82 0.06
C HIS A 136 25.31 -7.09 -0.55
N ARG A 137 25.06 -7.35 -1.84
CA ARG A 137 25.59 -8.53 -2.53
C ARG A 137 27.05 -8.39 -2.98
N ARG A 138 27.57 -7.17 -3.14
CA ARG A 138 28.98 -6.92 -3.55
C ARG A 138 29.96 -6.87 -2.39
N THR A 139 29.49 -6.65 -1.17
CA THR A 139 30.32 -6.60 0.04
C THR A 139 30.88 -7.95 0.55
N PRO A 140 30.36 -9.15 0.18
CA PRO A 140 30.94 -10.42 0.65
C PRO A 140 32.25 -10.85 -0.07
N GLU A 141 32.54 -10.35 -1.28
CA GLU A 141 33.66 -10.85 -2.10
C GLU A 141 35.00 -10.11 -1.86
N ALA A 142 34.98 -8.96 -1.20
CA ALA A 142 36.20 -8.16 -0.97
C ALA A 142 36.99 -8.58 0.29
N GLU A 143 36.50 -9.55 1.06
CA GLU A 143 37.10 -9.97 2.34
C GLU A 143 37.60 -11.43 2.32
N SER A 144 37.78 -12.00 1.12
CA SER A 144 38.24 -13.38 0.93
C SER A 144 39.53 -13.51 0.10
N ASP A 145 40.41 -12.50 0.10
CA ASP A 145 41.74 -12.59 -0.51
C ASP A 145 42.82 -12.46 0.60
N PRO A 146 43.43 -13.56 1.06
CA PRO A 146 44.55 -13.56 2.01
C PRO A 146 45.90 -13.22 1.36
#